data_AF-A0A5N9ESP3-F1
#
_entry.id   AF-A0A5N9ESP3-F1
#
_cell.length_a   1.000
_cell.length_b   1.000
_cell.length_c   1.000
_cell.angle_alpha   90.00
_cell.angle_beta   90.00
_cell.angle_gamma   90.00
#
_symmetry.space_group_name_H-M   'P 1'
#
loop_
_entity.id
_entity.type
_entity.pdbx_description
1 polymer ?
#
loop_
_entity_poly.entity_id
_entity_poly.type
_entity_poly.pdbx_seq_one_letter_code
_entity_poly.pdbx_strand_id
1 'polypeptide(L)'
;MKIKFFPVILLFMIILSCSDNESSQIENTQKETTKIEIPTPTTTLTPVETKIPMETKVNENSVQEVATPTPNVSTEESQIKEEPVKTNVEGNLSVDIDPNSIARYIVYEQLVRWASPRDVVGETKVTEGKLVFDKDGEIIPEKSIIIVDLKNLKSDSDKRDDYIKRNALESNKYPEGIFIPETIQGLQWPFPTEGDHTFTMLGDMTVHGVTKPVEWTVQANVVNKEVKGKASTKFDFSYFDINKPDLRFILILDDELRIELDFTATVNS
;
A
#
# COMPACT_ATOMS: atom_id res chain seq x y z
N MET A 1 24.96 34.99 54.41
CA MET A 1 26.26 34.52 54.91
C MET A 1 27.10 34.07 53.72
N LYS A 2 28.31 34.65 53.54
CA LYS A 2 29.30 34.41 52.45
C LYS A 2 28.82 34.56 50.98
N ILE A 3 29.51 35.45 50.25
CA ILE A 3 29.40 35.73 48.81
C ILE A 3 30.73 35.33 48.15
N LYS A 4 30.70 34.89 46.87
CA LYS A 4 31.74 34.95 45.80
C LYS A 4 31.22 34.13 44.60
N PHE A 5 31.14 34.57 43.34
CA PHE A 5 31.69 35.74 42.63
C PHE A 5 33.21 35.68 42.35
N PHE A 6 33.62 35.07 41.23
CA PHE A 6 34.20 35.77 40.05
C PHE A 6 34.42 34.81 38.85
N PRO A 7 34.30 35.26 37.58
CA PRO A 7 34.68 34.48 36.38
C PRO A 7 36.15 34.68 35.98
N VAL A 8 36.65 33.87 35.05
CA VAL A 8 37.94 34.08 34.36
C VAL A 8 37.77 33.87 32.86
N ILE A 9 38.12 34.90 32.08
CA ILE A 9 38.36 34.84 30.63
C ILE A 9 39.81 34.40 30.41
N LEU A 10 40.08 33.58 29.38
CA LEU A 10 41.39 33.60 28.74
C LEU A 10 41.25 33.48 27.22
N LEU A 11 42.03 34.31 26.52
CA LEU A 11 42.06 34.46 25.07
C LEU A 11 43.49 34.25 24.59
N PHE A 12 43.74 33.25 23.75
CA PHE A 12 44.95 33.09 22.93
C PHE A 12 44.48 32.41 21.62
N MET A 13 44.41 33.08 20.48
CA MET A 13 45.46 33.76 19.70
C MET A 13 46.32 32.79 18.88
N ILE A 14 45.85 32.55 17.64
CA ILE A 14 46.58 32.40 16.37
C ILE A 14 48.05 31.94 16.46
N ILE A 15 48.33 30.83 15.77
CA ILE A 15 49.59 30.66 15.03
C ILE A 15 49.28 30.31 13.58
N LEU A 16 49.99 30.99 12.68
CA LEU A 16 49.99 30.80 11.23
C LEU A 16 51.28 30.05 10.87
N SER A 17 51.23 29.03 10.01
CA SER A 17 52.41 28.62 9.23
C SER A 17 52.03 27.73 8.05
N CYS A 18 52.86 27.76 7.01
CA CYS A 18 52.66 27.01 5.76
C CYS A 18 53.51 25.74 5.73
N SER A 19 53.14 24.79 4.86
CA SER A 19 54.12 24.09 4.03
C SER A 19 53.45 23.64 2.73
N ASP A 20 54.06 24.01 1.61
CA ASP A 20 53.82 23.38 0.31
C ASP A 20 54.69 22.11 0.16
N ASN A 21 54.75 21.58 -1.06
CA ASN A 21 55.51 20.40 -1.53
C ASN A 21 55.03 19.02 -1.01
N GLU A 22 55.17 17.92 -1.77
CA GLU A 22 55.76 17.77 -3.11
C GLU A 22 55.03 16.73 -3.98
N SER A 23 55.24 16.80 -5.29
CA SER A 23 54.71 15.85 -6.27
C SER A 23 55.59 14.60 -6.40
N SER A 24 54.99 13.42 -6.54
CA SER A 24 55.67 12.26 -7.13
C SER A 24 54.71 11.39 -7.97
N GLN A 25 55.15 11.03 -9.17
CA GLN A 25 54.42 10.23 -10.17
C GLN A 25 55.19 8.93 -10.41
N ILE A 26 54.69 7.81 -9.88
CA ILE A 26 55.07 6.43 -10.24
C ILE A 26 53.97 5.48 -9.74
N GLU A 27 53.63 4.36 -10.39
CA GLU A 27 54.11 3.81 -11.66
C GLU A 27 52.98 3.02 -12.35
N ASN A 28 52.97 2.99 -13.68
CA ASN A 28 51.99 2.18 -14.43
C ASN A 28 52.58 0.78 -14.69
N THR A 29 51.92 -0.28 -14.22
CA THR A 29 52.30 -1.66 -14.53
C THR A 29 51.09 -2.45 -15.03
N GLN A 30 51.09 -2.75 -16.32
CA GLN A 30 50.20 -3.75 -16.89
C GLN A 30 50.57 -5.13 -16.35
N LYS A 31 49.59 -5.95 -15.95
CA LYS A 31 49.77 -7.40 -15.93
C LYS A 31 48.61 -8.14 -16.59
N GLU A 32 48.83 -8.43 -17.87
CA GLU A 32 48.69 -9.76 -18.47
C GLU A 32 47.30 -10.44 -18.43
N THR A 33 46.71 -10.55 -19.61
CA THR A 33 45.48 -11.30 -19.88
C THR A 33 45.69 -12.81 -19.77
N THR A 34 44.83 -13.49 -19.00
CA THR A 34 44.57 -14.94 -19.17
C THR A 34 43.10 -15.14 -19.53
N LYS A 35 42.83 -15.30 -20.83
CA LYS A 35 41.52 -15.67 -21.36
C LYS A 35 41.31 -17.18 -21.16
N ILE A 36 40.29 -17.57 -20.39
CA ILE A 36 39.85 -18.98 -20.27
C ILE A 36 38.59 -19.14 -21.11
N GLU A 37 38.57 -20.14 -22.00
CA GLU A 37 37.62 -20.19 -23.12
C GLU A 37 36.96 -21.57 -23.26
N ILE A 38 35.74 -21.68 -22.72
CA ILE A 38 34.69 -22.71 -22.97
C ILE A 38 35.05 -24.18 -22.56
N PRO A 39 34.07 -25.08 -22.28
CA PRO A 39 33.01 -25.51 -23.20
C PRO A 39 31.57 -25.27 -22.70
N THR A 40 30.69 -24.96 -23.65
CA THR A 40 29.23 -24.91 -23.45
C THR A 40 28.64 -26.32 -23.61
N PRO A 41 27.83 -26.83 -22.66
CA PRO A 41 27.02 -28.01 -22.90
C PRO A 41 25.81 -27.64 -23.76
N THR A 42 25.87 -27.95 -25.05
CA THR A 42 24.72 -27.87 -25.96
C THR A 42 23.70 -28.95 -25.62
N THR A 43 22.53 -28.57 -25.12
CA THR A 43 21.37 -29.47 -24.98
C THR A 43 20.33 -29.14 -26.04
N THR A 44 20.15 -30.06 -26.99
CA THR A 44 19.21 -29.95 -28.10
C THR A 44 17.75 -29.99 -27.63
N LEU A 45 16.89 -29.16 -28.23
CA LEU A 45 15.44 -29.26 -28.08
C LEU A 45 14.87 -30.42 -28.93
N THR A 46 14.08 -31.30 -28.32
CA THR A 46 13.15 -32.18 -29.03
C THR A 46 11.82 -32.24 -28.26
N PRO A 47 10.68 -31.89 -28.87
CA PRO A 47 9.38 -31.95 -28.21
C PRO A 47 8.86 -33.38 -28.11
N VAL A 48 8.28 -33.75 -26.95
CA VAL A 48 7.54 -35.00 -26.78
C VAL A 48 6.05 -34.73 -26.96
N GLU A 49 5.55 -34.98 -28.16
CA GLU A 49 4.12 -35.02 -28.45
C GLU A 49 3.51 -36.35 -27.97
N THR A 50 2.60 -36.33 -27.00
CA THR A 50 1.83 -37.53 -26.60
C THR A 50 0.36 -37.22 -26.36
N LYS A 51 -0.38 -37.18 -27.47
CA LYS A 51 -1.74 -37.71 -27.70
C LYS A 51 -2.72 -37.78 -26.52
N ILE A 52 -3.80 -37.01 -26.66
CA ILE A 52 -5.08 -37.16 -25.95
C ILE A 52 -5.72 -38.52 -26.26
N PRO A 53 -6.22 -39.25 -25.26
CA PRO A 53 -7.29 -40.23 -25.42
C PRO A 53 -8.65 -39.60 -25.07
N MET A 54 -9.57 -39.63 -26.02
CA MET A 54 -10.98 -39.25 -25.84
C MET A 54 -11.80 -40.54 -25.74
N GLU A 55 -12.44 -40.83 -24.59
CA GLU A 55 -13.79 -41.43 -24.62
C GLU A 55 -14.62 -41.23 -23.34
N THR A 56 -15.70 -40.48 -23.53
CA THR A 56 -17.06 -40.64 -22.97
C THR A 56 -17.34 -41.78 -21.97
N LYS A 57 -17.98 -41.43 -20.85
CA LYS A 57 -19.18 -42.15 -20.40
C LYS A 57 -20.29 -41.20 -19.97
N VAL A 58 -21.42 -41.31 -20.67
CA VAL A 58 -22.72 -40.78 -20.25
C VAL A 58 -23.22 -41.64 -19.08
N ASN A 59 -23.92 -41.03 -18.13
CA ASN A 59 -25.07 -41.71 -17.53
C ASN A 59 -26.24 -40.74 -17.46
N GLU A 60 -27.39 -41.21 -17.94
CA GLU A 60 -28.62 -40.45 -18.15
C GLU A 60 -29.70 -41.08 -17.27
N ASN A 61 -30.47 -40.27 -16.54
CA ASN A 61 -31.62 -40.77 -15.79
C ASN A 61 -32.69 -39.69 -15.70
N SER A 62 -33.57 -39.68 -16.70
CA SER A 62 -34.78 -38.86 -16.76
C SER A 62 -35.99 -39.67 -16.31
N VAL A 63 -36.90 -39.06 -15.54
CA VAL A 63 -38.22 -39.63 -15.21
C VAL A 63 -39.29 -38.51 -15.21
N GLN A 64 -40.39 -38.74 -15.93
CA GLN A 64 -41.62 -37.93 -15.98
C GLN A 64 -42.83 -38.91 -15.87
N GLU A 65 -44.09 -38.53 -15.54
CA GLU A 65 -44.70 -37.20 -15.30
C GLU A 65 -45.18 -37.02 -13.83
N VAL A 66 -46.44 -37.00 -13.33
CA VAL A 66 -47.81 -37.16 -13.89
C VAL A 66 -48.81 -36.16 -13.24
N ALA A 67 -49.77 -35.67 -14.02
CA ALA A 67 -50.82 -34.66 -13.72
C ALA A 67 -51.78 -34.87 -12.49
N THR A 68 -51.97 -33.77 -11.71
CA THR A 68 -53.22 -33.04 -11.27
C THR A 68 -54.58 -33.76 -10.96
N PRO A 69 -55.62 -33.16 -10.28
CA PRO A 69 -55.76 -31.79 -9.70
C PRO A 69 -56.55 -31.58 -8.36
N THR A 70 -56.35 -30.40 -7.72
CA THR A 70 -57.29 -29.62 -6.84
C THR A 70 -57.85 -30.20 -5.52
N PRO A 71 -58.45 -29.40 -4.59
CA PRO A 71 -58.49 -27.92 -4.43
C PRO A 71 -58.21 -27.35 -3.01
N ASN A 72 -58.25 -26.01 -2.89
CA ASN A 72 -58.92 -25.21 -1.85
C ASN A 72 -58.11 -24.51 -0.71
N VAL A 73 -58.73 -23.42 -0.22
CA VAL A 73 -58.51 -22.59 0.98
C VAL A 73 -57.34 -21.59 0.98
N SER A 74 -57.75 -20.31 0.95
CA SER A 74 -56.97 -19.10 1.23
C SER A 74 -56.55 -18.97 2.71
N THR A 75 -55.35 -18.44 2.94
CA THR A 75 -54.99 -17.68 4.15
C THR A 75 -54.38 -16.35 3.72
N GLU A 76 -54.78 -15.26 4.36
CA GLU A 76 -54.19 -13.95 4.15
C GLU A 76 -52.82 -13.86 4.86
N GLU A 77 -51.78 -13.44 4.14
CA GLU A 77 -50.55 -12.95 4.77
C GLU A 77 -50.08 -11.69 4.04
N SER A 78 -50.46 -10.53 4.59
CA SER A 78 -50.14 -9.22 4.03
C SER A 78 -48.67 -8.90 4.24
N GLN A 79 -47.80 -9.40 3.35
CA GLN A 79 -46.38 -9.10 3.38
C GLN A 79 -46.13 -7.59 3.20
N ILE A 80 -45.85 -6.92 4.32
CA ILE A 80 -45.24 -5.59 4.32
C ILE A 80 -43.82 -5.79 3.80
N LYS A 81 -43.65 -5.58 2.49
CA LYS A 81 -42.33 -5.46 1.87
C LYS A 81 -41.70 -4.17 2.37
N GLU A 82 -40.92 -4.25 3.45
CA GLU A 82 -40.06 -3.16 3.92
C GLU A 82 -38.94 -2.90 2.90
N GLU A 83 -39.30 -2.19 1.84
CA GLU A 83 -38.37 -1.61 0.89
C GLU A 83 -37.58 -0.51 1.62
N PRO A 84 -36.22 -0.57 1.65
CA PRO A 84 -35.44 0.32 2.48
C PRO A 84 -35.70 1.77 2.12
N VAL A 85 -36.06 2.57 3.12
CA VAL A 85 -36.40 3.99 2.93
C VAL A 85 -35.17 4.72 2.41
N LYS A 86 -35.16 5.01 1.11
CA LYS A 86 -34.17 5.88 0.49
C LYS A 86 -34.38 7.30 0.99
N THR A 87 -33.74 7.63 2.10
CA THR A 87 -33.59 9.00 2.59
C THR A 87 -32.95 9.83 1.48
N ASN A 88 -33.75 10.71 0.86
CA ASN A 88 -33.34 11.46 -0.33
C ASN A 88 -32.43 12.61 0.09
N VAL A 89 -31.11 12.36 0.09
CA VAL A 89 -30.09 13.38 0.38
C VAL A 89 -30.02 14.34 -0.81
N GLU A 90 -30.54 15.56 -0.65
CA GLU A 90 -30.44 16.62 -1.65
C GLU A 90 -29.04 17.26 -1.65
N GLY A 91 -28.03 16.45 -1.98
CA GLY A 91 -26.63 16.89 -2.03
C GLY A 91 -25.68 15.71 -2.26
N ASN A 92 -24.45 16.04 -2.65
CA ASN A 92 -23.34 15.10 -2.61
C ASN A 92 -22.91 14.86 -1.16
N LEU A 93 -22.76 13.62 -0.75
CA LEU A 93 -22.12 13.28 0.53
C LEU A 93 -20.59 13.43 0.38
N SER A 94 -19.90 13.97 1.38
CA SER A 94 -18.44 13.83 1.49
C SER A 94 -18.02 13.13 2.78
N VAL A 95 -16.91 12.39 2.71
CA VAL A 95 -16.23 11.80 3.85
C VAL A 95 -14.81 12.38 3.88
N ASP A 96 -14.54 13.19 4.89
CA ASP A 96 -13.32 13.97 5.03
C ASP A 96 -12.41 13.32 6.08
N ILE A 97 -11.24 12.84 5.65
CA ILE A 97 -10.29 12.07 6.45
C ILE A 97 -9.39 13.04 7.24
N ASP A 98 -9.23 12.78 8.54
CA ASP A 98 -8.39 13.58 9.42
C ASP A 98 -6.89 13.43 9.05
N PRO A 99 -6.13 14.53 8.87
CA PRO A 99 -4.68 14.49 8.58
C PRO A 99 -3.80 13.85 9.67
N ASN A 100 -4.35 13.41 10.80
CA ASN A 100 -3.66 12.58 11.79
C ASN A 100 -3.82 11.08 11.55
N SER A 101 -4.61 10.68 10.55
CA SER A 101 -4.68 9.30 10.05
C SER A 101 -3.30 8.82 9.58
N ILE A 102 -2.97 7.57 9.91
CA ILE A 102 -1.62 7.01 9.76
C ILE A 102 -1.59 5.97 8.65
N ALA A 103 -0.84 6.28 7.59
CA ALA A 103 -0.50 5.35 6.53
C ALA A 103 0.82 4.63 6.86
N ARG A 104 0.93 3.34 6.50
CA ARG A 104 2.11 2.51 6.75
C ARG A 104 2.48 1.67 5.53
N TYR A 105 3.77 1.45 5.34
CA TYR A 105 4.25 0.23 4.69
C TYR A 105 4.69 -0.78 5.76
N ILE A 106 4.53 -2.06 5.47
CA ILE A 106 5.06 -3.17 6.28
C ILE A 106 5.69 -4.19 5.33
N VAL A 107 6.93 -4.59 5.62
CA VAL A 107 7.68 -5.59 4.85
C VAL A 107 8.36 -6.58 5.79
N TYR A 108 8.46 -7.85 5.39
CA TYR A 108 9.13 -8.88 6.17
C TYR A 108 10.64 -8.86 5.86
N GLU A 109 11.48 -8.66 6.88
CA GLU A 109 12.94 -8.52 6.77
C GLU A 109 13.66 -9.45 7.77
N GLN A 110 14.68 -10.17 7.31
CA GLN A 110 15.71 -10.76 8.16
C GLN A 110 17.08 -10.19 7.79
N LEU A 111 17.81 -9.73 8.81
CA LEU A 111 19.18 -9.24 8.68
C LEU A 111 20.16 -10.18 9.39
N VAL A 112 21.42 -10.19 8.96
CA VAL A 112 22.52 -10.97 9.57
C VAL A 112 22.65 -10.73 11.09
N ARG A 113 22.24 -9.55 11.58
CA ARG A 113 22.27 -9.16 12.99
C ARG A 113 21.06 -9.63 13.82
N TRP A 114 20.07 -10.31 13.24
CA TRP A 114 18.84 -10.72 13.92
C TRP A 114 18.70 -12.24 13.92
N ALA A 115 18.38 -12.80 15.09
CA ALA A 115 18.19 -14.24 15.30
C ALA A 115 16.99 -14.82 14.52
N SER A 116 16.03 -13.97 14.14
CA SER A 116 14.82 -14.32 13.37
C SER A 116 14.40 -13.16 12.47
N PRO A 117 13.63 -13.41 11.39
CA PRO A 117 12.94 -12.35 10.64
C PRO A 117 11.97 -11.55 11.50
N ARG A 118 11.49 -10.41 10.98
CA ARG A 118 10.44 -9.58 11.57
C ARG A 118 9.74 -8.72 10.52
N ASP A 119 8.58 -8.20 10.89
CA ASP A 119 8.01 -7.03 10.21
C ASP A 119 8.88 -5.78 10.46
N VAL A 120 9.15 -5.06 9.39
CA VAL A 120 9.67 -3.69 9.39
C VAL A 120 8.55 -2.77 8.95
N VAL A 121 8.18 -1.84 9.83
CA VAL A 121 7.15 -0.83 9.60
C VAL A 121 7.81 0.52 9.31
N GLY A 122 7.23 1.28 8.38
CA GLY A 122 7.45 2.73 8.30
C GLY A 122 6.12 3.46 8.17
N GLU A 123 5.94 4.52 8.95
CA GLU A 123 4.69 5.27 9.10
C GLU A 123 4.80 6.68 8.49
N THR A 124 3.68 7.20 8.00
CA THR A 124 3.49 8.60 7.61
C THR A 124 2.03 9.04 7.81
N LYS A 125 1.74 10.31 7.52
CA LYS A 125 0.41 10.91 7.64
C LYS A 125 -0.26 11.14 6.29
N VAL A 126 -1.60 11.14 6.34
CA VAL A 126 -2.46 11.73 5.31
C VAL A 126 -2.25 13.26 5.29
N THR A 127 -2.06 13.84 4.11
CA THR A 127 -1.97 15.30 3.91
C THR A 127 -3.27 15.89 3.38
N GLU A 128 -3.96 15.15 2.51
CA GLU A 128 -5.31 15.43 2.05
C GLU A 128 -6.08 14.11 1.94
N GLY A 129 -7.36 14.10 2.30
CA GLY A 129 -8.19 12.91 2.20
C GLY A 129 -9.67 13.26 2.15
N LYS A 130 -10.28 13.04 0.99
CA LYS A 130 -11.70 13.30 0.73
C LYS A 130 -12.26 12.22 -0.17
N LEU A 131 -13.38 11.64 0.22
CA LEU A 131 -14.25 10.86 -0.66
C LEU A 131 -15.51 11.70 -0.93
N VAL A 132 -15.99 11.74 -2.16
CA VAL A 132 -17.28 12.37 -2.50
C VAL A 132 -18.14 11.39 -3.26
N PHE A 133 -19.35 11.17 -2.74
CA PHE A 133 -20.36 10.33 -3.33
C PHE A 133 -21.41 11.19 -4.03
N ASP A 134 -22.11 10.60 -4.99
CA ASP A 134 -23.31 11.15 -5.59
C ASP A 134 -24.57 10.83 -4.72
N LYS A 135 -25.77 11.02 -5.26
CA LYS A 135 -27.05 10.71 -4.59
C LYS A 135 -27.38 9.21 -4.57
N ASP A 136 -26.86 8.42 -5.52
CA ASP A 136 -27.16 7.00 -5.68
C ASP A 136 -26.16 6.09 -4.95
N GLY A 137 -25.00 6.64 -4.57
CA GLY A 137 -23.95 6.00 -3.77
C GLY A 137 -22.67 5.74 -4.55
N GLU A 138 -22.54 6.27 -5.77
CA GLU A 138 -21.34 6.12 -6.59
C GLU A 138 -20.29 7.16 -6.20
N ILE A 139 -19.00 6.77 -6.20
CA ILE A 139 -17.89 7.69 -6.00
C ILE A 139 -17.76 8.61 -7.22
N ILE A 140 -17.46 9.88 -6.97
CA ILE A 140 -17.11 10.85 -8.02
C ILE A 140 -15.59 11.04 -7.98
N PRO A 141 -14.83 10.46 -8.92
CA PRO A 141 -13.36 10.42 -8.84
C PRO A 141 -12.74 11.81 -8.92
N GLU A 142 -13.30 12.72 -9.72
CA GLU A 142 -12.79 14.08 -9.92
C GLU A 142 -12.97 15.00 -8.68
N LYS A 143 -13.59 14.48 -7.62
CA LYS A 143 -13.76 15.13 -6.32
C LYS A 143 -13.19 14.30 -5.16
N SER A 144 -12.61 13.13 -5.44
CA SER A 144 -12.19 12.15 -4.44
C SER A 144 -10.70 11.85 -4.56
N ILE A 145 -9.96 12.03 -3.47
CA ILE A 145 -8.50 11.85 -3.44
C ILE A 145 -8.02 11.55 -2.02
N ILE A 146 -6.98 10.73 -1.91
CA ILE A 146 -6.19 10.55 -0.69
C ILE A 146 -4.72 10.76 -1.04
N ILE A 147 -4.02 11.60 -0.27
CA ILE A 147 -2.60 11.93 -0.44
C ILE A 147 -1.87 11.65 0.87
N VAL A 148 -0.69 11.02 0.79
CA VAL A 148 0.19 10.73 1.94
C VAL A 148 1.61 11.23 1.70
N ASP A 149 2.27 11.70 2.76
CA ASP A 149 3.62 12.29 2.70
C ASP A 149 4.72 11.22 2.67
N LEU A 150 5.25 10.89 1.48
CA LEU A 150 6.37 9.95 1.35
C LEU A 150 7.74 10.59 1.68
N LYS A 151 7.80 11.92 1.80
CA LYS A 151 9.01 12.69 2.08
C LYS A 151 9.34 12.71 3.57
N ASN A 152 8.35 12.59 4.45
CA ASN A 152 8.48 12.49 5.91
C ASN A 152 8.14 11.09 6.47
N LEU A 153 8.04 10.08 5.62
CA LEU A 153 7.94 8.66 5.99
C LEU A 153 9.07 8.24 6.97
N LYS A 154 8.72 7.54 8.05
CA LYS A 154 9.63 7.21 9.15
C LYS A 154 9.53 5.76 9.64
N SER A 155 10.66 5.08 9.75
CA SER A 155 10.81 3.71 10.28
C SER A 155 11.67 3.69 11.57
N ASP A 156 11.98 2.49 12.11
CA ASP A 156 12.84 2.32 13.30
C ASP A 156 14.32 2.70 13.10
N SER A 157 14.72 3.25 11.94
CA SER A 157 16.11 3.60 11.65
C SER A 157 16.26 4.71 10.61
N ASP A 158 16.85 5.84 11.00
CA ASP A 158 17.17 6.96 10.08
C ASP A 158 17.96 6.51 8.85
N LYS A 159 18.83 5.50 8.98
CA LYS A 159 19.61 4.94 7.86
C LYS A 159 18.74 4.24 6.82
N ARG A 160 17.61 3.64 7.24
CA ARG A 160 16.65 3.04 6.31
C ARG A 160 15.79 4.13 5.68
N ASP A 161 15.35 5.12 6.46
CA ASP A 161 14.60 6.27 5.94
C ASP A 161 15.40 7.01 4.85
N ASP A 162 16.69 7.27 5.11
CA ASP A 162 17.61 7.89 4.15
C ASP A 162 17.79 7.03 2.89
N TYR A 163 17.84 5.69 3.03
CA TYR A 163 17.91 4.80 1.87
C TYR A 163 16.62 4.83 1.06
N ILE A 164 15.46 4.70 1.72
CA ILE A 164 14.14 4.68 1.08
C ILE A 164 13.90 5.99 0.32
N LYS A 165 14.16 7.13 0.96
CA LYS A 165 13.99 8.48 0.41
C LYS A 165 14.90 8.79 -0.78
N ARG A 166 16.08 8.18 -0.86
CA ARG A 166 17.09 8.47 -1.90
C ARG A 166 17.16 7.43 -3.02
N ASN A 167 16.73 6.19 -2.78
CA ASN A 167 16.94 5.07 -3.71
C ASN A 167 15.66 4.28 -4.00
N ALA A 168 14.85 3.97 -2.98
CA ALA A 168 13.67 3.10 -3.17
C ALA A 168 12.45 3.85 -3.72
N LEU A 169 11.95 4.85 -2.97
CA LEU A 169 10.78 5.67 -3.33
C LEU A 169 11.16 6.99 -4.02
N GLU A 170 12.46 7.32 -4.12
CA GLU A 170 12.98 8.61 -4.57
C GLU A 170 12.18 9.83 -4.04
N SER A 171 11.75 9.85 -2.78
CA SER A 171 10.71 10.80 -2.30
C SER A 171 11.15 12.27 -2.13
N ASN A 172 12.29 12.66 -2.71
CA ASN A 172 12.60 14.05 -3.04
C ASN A 172 12.07 14.47 -4.43
N LYS A 173 11.81 13.49 -5.32
CA LYS A 173 11.31 13.59 -6.70
C LYS A 173 9.84 13.18 -6.77
N TYR A 174 9.44 12.18 -5.99
CA TYR A 174 8.04 11.74 -5.82
C TYR A 174 7.62 11.89 -4.34
N PRO A 175 7.31 13.12 -3.88
CA PRO A 175 7.12 13.40 -2.45
C PRO A 175 5.82 12.82 -1.85
N GLU A 176 4.90 12.38 -2.70
CA GLU A 176 3.52 12.04 -2.35
C GLU A 176 3.16 10.65 -2.89
N GLY A 177 2.37 9.91 -2.09
CA GLY A 177 1.60 8.76 -2.57
C GLY A 177 0.16 9.21 -2.72
N ILE A 178 -0.43 8.97 -3.89
CA ILE A 178 -1.78 9.46 -4.23
C ILE A 178 -2.68 8.27 -4.52
N PHE A 179 -3.94 8.33 -4.13
CA PHE A 179 -4.98 7.37 -4.51
C PHE A 179 -6.25 8.12 -4.91
N ILE A 180 -6.77 7.81 -6.10
CA ILE A 180 -8.04 8.33 -6.64
C ILE A 180 -9.01 7.14 -6.69
N PRO A 181 -9.99 7.06 -5.77
CA PRO A 181 -10.97 5.99 -5.79
C PRO A 181 -11.93 6.15 -6.97
N GLU A 182 -12.30 5.04 -7.59
CA GLU A 182 -13.21 4.96 -8.73
C GLU A 182 -14.50 4.20 -8.39
N THR A 183 -14.44 3.19 -7.51
CA THR A 183 -15.58 2.32 -7.23
C THR A 183 -15.51 1.75 -5.82
N ILE A 184 -16.66 1.62 -5.16
CA ILE A 184 -16.81 0.92 -3.88
C ILE A 184 -17.79 -0.24 -4.04
N GLN A 185 -17.47 -1.39 -3.43
CA GLN A 185 -18.25 -2.62 -3.52
C GLN A 185 -18.53 -3.15 -2.11
N GLY A 186 -19.80 -3.44 -1.80
CA GLY A 186 -20.23 -4.00 -0.52
C GLY A 186 -20.63 -2.98 0.56
N LEU A 187 -20.33 -1.69 0.38
CA LEU A 187 -20.91 -0.64 1.23
C LEU A 187 -22.41 -0.48 0.91
N GLN A 188 -23.24 -0.35 1.93
CA GLN A 188 -24.68 -0.14 1.77
C GLN A 188 -25.01 1.35 1.52
N TRP A 189 -26.07 1.61 0.75
CA TRP A 189 -26.59 2.96 0.49
C TRP A 189 -28.10 3.04 0.79
N PRO A 190 -28.63 4.11 1.42
CA PRO A 190 -27.95 5.34 1.87
C PRO A 190 -26.83 5.08 2.88
N PHE A 191 -25.83 5.97 2.90
CA PHE A 191 -24.62 5.79 3.72
C PHE A 191 -24.96 5.49 5.19
N PRO A 192 -24.35 4.45 5.80
CA PRO A 192 -24.73 3.99 7.12
C PRO A 192 -24.43 5.02 8.21
N THR A 193 -25.34 5.18 9.17
CA THR A 193 -25.18 6.10 10.31
C THR A 193 -24.53 5.44 11.53
N GLU A 194 -24.46 4.11 11.57
CA GLU A 194 -23.87 3.35 12.68
C GLU A 194 -23.39 1.96 12.24
N GLY A 195 -22.60 1.30 13.11
CA GLY A 195 -22.22 -0.11 12.99
C GLY A 195 -20.89 -0.35 12.29
N ASP A 196 -20.51 -1.63 12.17
CA ASP A 196 -19.29 -2.09 11.52
C ASP A 196 -19.56 -2.52 10.07
N HIS A 197 -18.81 -1.95 9.14
CA HIS A 197 -18.95 -2.15 7.70
C HIS A 197 -17.64 -2.66 7.11
N THR A 198 -17.72 -3.66 6.23
CA THR A 198 -16.58 -4.16 5.45
C THR A 198 -16.89 -4.06 3.97
N PHE A 199 -16.03 -3.41 3.20
CA PHE A 199 -16.22 -3.15 1.78
C PHE A 199 -14.89 -3.10 1.05
N THR A 200 -14.93 -3.24 -0.27
CA THR A 200 -13.78 -3.09 -1.16
C THR A 200 -13.82 -1.72 -1.82
N MET A 201 -12.68 -1.04 -1.93
CA MET A 201 -12.50 0.21 -2.65
C MET A 201 -11.46 0.01 -3.77
N LEU A 202 -11.84 0.29 -5.01
CA LEU A 202 -10.99 0.19 -6.19
C LEU A 202 -10.70 1.60 -6.73
N GLY A 203 -9.51 1.81 -7.28
CA GLY A 203 -9.15 3.03 -8.00
C GLY A 203 -7.67 3.09 -8.35
N ASP A 204 -7.24 4.20 -8.93
CA ASP A 204 -5.85 4.39 -9.38
C ASP A 204 -4.97 4.92 -8.25
N MET A 205 -3.91 4.19 -7.94
CA MET A 205 -2.86 4.57 -6.99
C MET A 205 -1.62 5.04 -7.74
N THR A 206 -0.98 6.10 -7.28
CA THR A 206 0.29 6.60 -7.80
C THR A 206 1.35 6.62 -6.71
N VAL A 207 2.43 5.86 -6.92
CA VAL A 207 3.61 5.80 -6.05
C VAL A 207 4.85 5.81 -6.92
N HIS A 208 5.94 6.48 -6.49
CA HIS A 208 7.21 6.51 -7.24
C HIS A 208 7.06 7.01 -8.70
N GLY A 209 6.04 7.83 -8.95
CA GLY A 209 5.71 8.35 -10.29
C GLY A 209 5.03 7.38 -11.24
N VAL A 210 4.70 6.17 -10.78
CA VAL A 210 4.00 5.13 -11.54
C VAL A 210 2.55 5.07 -11.05
N THR A 211 1.58 5.09 -11.97
CA THR A 211 0.15 4.93 -11.68
C THR A 211 -0.31 3.52 -12.04
N LYS A 212 -1.11 2.89 -11.17
CA LYS A 212 -1.69 1.54 -11.34
C LYS A 212 -3.04 1.43 -10.63
N PRO A 213 -3.98 0.60 -11.11
CA PRO A 213 -5.19 0.27 -10.37
C PRO A 213 -4.84 -0.58 -9.16
N VAL A 214 -5.44 -0.28 -8.00
CA VAL A 214 -5.24 -0.99 -6.73
C VAL A 214 -6.58 -1.27 -6.05
N GLU A 215 -6.71 -2.48 -5.52
CA GLU A 215 -7.85 -2.88 -4.68
C GLU A 215 -7.48 -2.75 -3.20
N TRP A 216 -8.34 -2.10 -2.41
CA TRP A 216 -8.23 -1.96 -0.96
C TRP A 216 -9.39 -2.64 -0.25
N THR A 217 -9.10 -3.50 0.72
CA THR A 217 -10.10 -3.97 1.68
C THR A 217 -10.22 -2.94 2.80
N VAL A 218 -11.44 -2.48 3.11
CA VAL A 218 -11.72 -1.48 4.14
C VAL A 218 -12.65 -2.07 5.20
N GLN A 219 -12.28 -1.88 6.47
CA GLN A 219 -13.11 -2.15 7.64
C GLN A 219 -13.34 -0.81 8.36
N ALA A 220 -14.60 -0.42 8.55
CA ALA A 220 -14.98 0.88 9.09
C ALA A 220 -16.12 0.77 10.10
N ASN A 221 -15.90 1.26 11.31
CA ASN A 221 -16.92 1.52 12.31
C ASN A 221 -17.48 2.94 12.10
N VAL A 222 -18.80 3.08 12.05
CA VAL A 222 -19.48 4.38 11.97
C VAL A 222 -20.23 4.67 13.26
N VAL A 223 -20.19 5.94 13.71
CA VAL A 223 -20.99 6.46 14.82
C VAL A 223 -21.49 7.87 14.47
N ASN A 224 -22.76 7.98 14.08
CA ASN A 224 -23.43 9.19 13.59
C ASN A 224 -22.78 9.80 12.33
N LYS A 225 -21.78 10.67 12.53
CA LYS A 225 -20.99 11.33 11.48
C LYS A 225 -19.48 11.08 11.64
N GLU A 226 -19.04 10.37 12.67
CA GLU A 226 -17.66 9.92 12.80
C GLU A 226 -17.50 8.53 12.16
N VAL A 227 -16.44 8.35 11.38
CA VAL A 227 -16.00 7.04 10.88
C VAL A 227 -14.61 6.76 11.41
N LYS A 228 -14.35 5.55 11.89
CA LYS A 228 -13.01 5.09 12.29
C LYS A 228 -12.75 3.71 11.70
N GLY A 229 -11.59 3.48 11.11
CA GLY A 229 -11.37 2.25 10.37
C GLY A 229 -9.93 1.98 9.98
N LYS A 230 -9.77 0.86 9.27
CA LYS A 230 -8.52 0.44 8.65
C LYS A 230 -8.77 0.02 7.22
N ALA A 231 -7.99 0.58 6.30
CA ALA A 231 -7.86 0.10 4.93
C ALA A 231 -6.54 -0.65 4.78
N SER A 232 -6.51 -1.71 3.96
CA SER A 232 -5.27 -2.42 3.62
C SER A 232 -5.25 -2.96 2.20
N THR A 233 -4.07 -2.95 1.59
CA THR A 233 -3.76 -3.55 0.30
C THR A 233 -2.34 -4.15 0.31
N LYS A 234 -1.93 -4.81 -0.77
CA LYS A 234 -0.57 -5.38 -0.90
C LYS A 234 -0.13 -5.49 -2.35
N PHE A 235 1.15 -5.24 -2.61
CA PHE A 235 1.76 -5.29 -3.95
C PHE A 235 3.27 -5.50 -3.87
N ASP A 236 3.88 -6.05 -4.92
CA ASP A 236 5.34 -6.17 -4.99
C ASP A 236 6.02 -4.81 -5.20
N PHE A 237 7.25 -4.63 -4.68
CA PHE A 237 8.08 -3.43 -4.96
C PHE A 237 8.08 -3.04 -6.45
N SER A 238 8.21 -4.03 -7.33
CA SER A 238 8.26 -3.86 -8.79
C SER A 238 6.95 -3.39 -9.43
N TYR A 239 5.81 -3.47 -8.73
CA TYR A 239 4.52 -3.03 -9.27
C TYR A 239 4.46 -1.51 -9.53
N PHE A 240 5.22 -0.74 -8.75
CA PHE A 240 5.41 0.70 -8.89
C PHE A 240 6.87 1.08 -9.26
N ASP A 241 7.62 0.15 -9.86
CA ASP A 241 9.05 0.29 -10.18
C ASP A 241 9.95 0.70 -8.99
N ILE A 242 9.51 0.44 -7.73
CA ILE A 242 10.23 0.83 -6.51
C ILE A 242 11.49 -0.02 -6.39
N ASN A 243 12.65 0.61 -6.23
CA ASN A 243 13.91 -0.15 -6.11
C ASN A 243 13.96 -0.93 -4.79
N LYS A 244 13.81 -2.25 -4.86
CA LYS A 244 13.96 -3.16 -3.71
C LYS A 244 15.41 -3.09 -3.17
N PRO A 245 15.62 -2.92 -1.86
CA PRO A 245 16.96 -2.91 -1.26
C PRO A 245 17.75 -4.23 -1.48
N ASP A 246 18.81 -4.18 -2.28
CA ASP A 246 19.88 -5.21 -2.29
C ASP A 246 21.08 -4.70 -1.49
N LEU A 247 21.26 -5.25 -0.29
CA LEU A 247 22.33 -4.89 0.64
C LEU A 247 22.87 -6.15 1.32
N ARG A 248 24.19 -6.38 1.27
CA ARG A 248 24.88 -7.61 1.72
C ARG A 248 24.75 -8.00 3.21
N PHE A 249 23.92 -7.31 3.98
CA PHE A 249 23.57 -7.65 5.37
C PHE A 249 22.11 -8.07 5.56
N ILE A 250 21.32 -8.05 4.47
CA ILE A 250 19.99 -8.66 4.36
C ILE A 250 20.18 -10.16 4.08
N LEU A 251 19.40 -11.00 4.74
CA LEU A 251 19.30 -12.44 4.51
C LEU A 251 17.99 -12.81 3.82
N ILE A 252 16.91 -12.15 4.22
CA ILE A 252 15.57 -12.26 3.64
C ILE A 252 14.99 -10.85 3.57
N LEU A 253 14.37 -10.52 2.45
CA LEU A 253 13.45 -9.39 2.31
C LEU A 253 12.38 -9.84 1.33
N ASP A 254 11.12 -9.80 1.72
CA ASP A 254 10.01 -10.21 0.85
C ASP A 254 9.87 -9.24 -0.35
N ASP A 255 9.27 -9.71 -1.45
CA ASP A 255 8.93 -8.83 -2.59
C ASP A 255 7.64 -8.04 -2.34
N GLU A 256 6.71 -8.61 -1.58
CA GLU A 256 5.42 -8.00 -1.25
C GLU A 256 5.54 -6.96 -0.12
N LEU A 257 5.09 -5.74 -0.42
CA LEU A 257 4.76 -4.70 0.55
C LEU A 257 3.29 -4.84 0.95
N ARG A 258 3.02 -4.90 2.26
CA ARG A 258 1.68 -4.64 2.81
C ARG A 258 1.55 -3.14 3.07
N ILE A 259 0.51 -2.52 2.54
CA ILE A 259 0.19 -1.11 2.81
C ILE A 259 -1.08 -1.05 3.66
N GLU A 260 -1.06 -0.22 4.70
CA GLU A 260 -2.16 -0.04 5.64
C GLU A 260 -2.45 1.44 5.86
N LEU A 261 -3.70 1.78 6.13
CA LEU A 261 -4.13 3.12 6.56
C LEU A 261 -5.10 2.97 7.73
N ASP A 262 -4.68 3.35 8.93
CA ASP A 262 -5.58 3.55 10.06
C ASP A 262 -6.13 4.97 9.97
N PHE A 263 -7.45 5.12 9.88
CA PHE A 263 -8.08 6.42 9.63
C PHE A 263 -9.20 6.79 10.60
N THR A 264 -9.37 8.08 10.77
CA THR A 264 -10.57 8.71 11.34
C THR A 264 -11.09 9.74 10.36
N ALA A 265 -12.41 9.79 10.12
CA ALA A 265 -13.03 10.68 9.15
C ALA A 265 -14.37 11.23 9.62
N THR A 266 -14.84 12.32 8.99
CA THR A 266 -16.14 12.97 9.26
C THR A 266 -17.04 12.93 8.04
N VAL A 267 -18.32 12.60 8.23
CA VAL A 267 -19.34 12.54 7.18
C VAL A 267 -20.10 13.87 7.08
N ASN A 268 -19.96 14.53 5.93
CA ASN A 268 -20.58 15.81 5.63
C ASN A 268 -21.69 15.65 4.57
N SER A 269 -22.79 16.36 4.81
CA SER A 269 -24.03 16.41 4.03
C SER A 269 -24.70 17.77 4.26
#